data_AF-B0SWW5-F1
#
_entry.id   AF-B0SWW5-F1
#
_cell.length_a   1.000
_cell.length_b   1.000
_cell.length_c   1.000
_cell.angle_alpha   90.00
_cell.angle_beta   90.00
_cell.angle_gamma   90.00
#
_symmetry.space_group_name_H-M   'P 1'
#
loop_
_entity.id
_entity.type
_entity.pdbx_description
1 polymer ?
#
loop_
_entity_poly.entity_id
_entity_poly.type
_entity_poly.pdbx_seq_one_letter_code
_entity_poly.pdbx_strand_id
1 'polypeptide(L)'
;MTAAQTQTDDARGEALRRRDRDAEGAFFIAVRTTGVYCLASCAGRPLRKNVEFHDSQQSARAAGFRPCLRCKPDLPRETLRYATTPTSLGLALVARSEAGLRLVILGDDPAALVRDLERRFRSARLTPDPDGLGADLKAVAEQIDHPGVQLDLPLDARGTDLQKAVWAALRAIPAGTTASYAQVAKAIGRPTAARAVAQACGANPLAVITPCHRVVRADGGLSGYRWGVERKAALLAREAA
;
A
#
# COMPACT_ATOMS: atom_id res chain seq x y z
N MET A 1 8.09 9.60 31.02
CA MET A 1 9.53 9.28 30.88
C MET A 1 9.64 7.77 30.75
N THR A 2 9.66 7.24 29.52
CA THR A 2 9.76 5.80 29.26
C THR A 2 11.19 5.45 28.93
N ALA A 3 11.71 4.43 29.61
CA ALA A 3 13.10 3.97 29.58
C ALA A 3 13.55 3.63 28.15
N ALA A 4 14.46 4.46 27.62
CA ALA A 4 15.29 4.09 26.48
C ALA A 4 16.23 2.96 26.97
N GLN A 5 15.85 1.71 26.74
CA GLN A 5 16.74 0.58 26.97
C GLN A 5 17.94 0.73 26.03
N THR A 6 19.14 0.87 26.61
CA THR A 6 20.42 0.92 25.90
C THR A 6 20.67 -0.44 25.24
N GLN A 7 20.13 -0.66 24.04
CA GLN A 7 20.45 -1.86 23.25
C GLN A 7 21.94 -1.84 22.90
N THR A 8 22.62 -2.96 23.09
CA THR A 8 24.03 -3.12 22.73
C THR A 8 24.25 -3.00 21.22
N ASP A 9 25.47 -2.66 20.81
CA ASP A 9 25.85 -2.50 19.40
C ASP A 9 25.62 -3.78 18.57
N ASP A 10 25.74 -4.95 19.20
CA ASP A 10 25.45 -6.24 18.59
C ASP A 10 23.95 -6.47 18.37
N ALA A 11 23.11 -6.10 19.35
CA ALA A 11 21.66 -6.18 19.22
C ALA A 11 21.17 -5.24 18.08
N ARG A 12 21.70 -4.02 18.01
CA ARG A 12 21.44 -3.08 16.91
C ARG A 12 21.90 -3.62 15.56
N GLY A 13 23.05 -4.28 15.53
CA GLY A 13 23.59 -4.96 14.34
C GLY A 13 22.69 -6.07 13.83
N GLU A 14 22.15 -6.89 14.73
CA GLU A 14 21.22 -7.96 14.39
C GLU A 14 19.86 -7.40 13.91
N ALA A 15 19.32 -6.39 14.58
CA ALA A 15 18.11 -5.69 14.14
C ALA A 15 18.26 -5.10 12.72
N LEU A 16 19.41 -4.50 12.42
CA LEU A 16 19.75 -4.03 11.06
C LEU A 16 19.76 -5.18 10.05
N ARG A 17 20.39 -6.33 10.38
CA ARG A 17 20.43 -7.50 9.48
C ARG A 17 19.03 -7.99 9.14
N ARG A 18 18.15 -8.07 10.15
CA ARG A 18 16.75 -8.52 10.01
C ARG A 18 15.82 -7.49 9.36
N ARG A 19 16.24 -6.23 9.22
CA ARG A 19 15.36 -5.09 8.88
C ARG A 19 14.21 -4.94 9.87
N ASP A 20 14.55 -5.02 11.15
CA ASP A 20 13.58 -5.02 12.22
C ASP A 20 12.78 -3.70 12.23
N ARG A 21 11.46 -3.81 12.03
CA ARG A 21 10.54 -2.66 12.06
C ARG A 21 10.18 -2.25 13.49
N ASP A 22 10.28 -3.16 14.45
CA ASP A 22 9.99 -2.88 15.85
C ASP A 22 11.12 -2.12 16.52
N ALA A 23 12.34 -2.22 15.98
CA ALA A 23 13.50 -1.43 16.38
C ALA A 23 13.53 -0.01 15.77
N GLU A 24 12.57 0.37 14.93
CA GLU A 24 12.51 1.72 14.35
C GLU A 24 12.35 2.79 15.44
N GLY A 25 13.18 3.83 15.37
CA GLY A 25 13.15 4.94 16.33
C GLY A 25 13.86 4.66 17.65
N ALA A 26 14.17 3.39 17.95
CA ALA A 26 15.04 3.04 19.09
C ALA A 26 16.51 3.43 18.85
N PHE A 27 16.94 3.39 17.57
CA PHE A 27 18.23 3.87 17.12
C PHE A 27 18.20 4.20 15.61
N PHE A 28 19.27 4.81 15.13
CA PHE A 28 19.48 5.21 13.75
C PHE A 28 20.81 4.67 13.25
N ILE A 29 20.83 4.18 12.01
CA ILE A 29 21.99 3.56 11.35
C ILE A 29 22.66 4.61 10.49
N ALA A 30 23.81 5.12 10.90
CA ALA A 30 24.65 6.01 10.10
C ALA A 30 25.65 5.19 9.27
N VAL A 31 25.72 5.47 7.97
CA VAL A 31 26.55 4.75 7.01
C VAL A 31 27.67 5.68 6.53
N ARG A 32 28.89 5.46 7.02
CA ARG A 32 30.07 6.31 6.76
C ARG A 32 30.33 6.54 5.27
N THR A 33 30.27 5.48 4.47
CA THR A 33 30.59 5.56 3.04
C THR A 33 29.63 6.40 2.21
N THR A 34 28.39 6.59 2.67
CA THR A 34 27.37 7.36 1.93
C THR A 34 26.99 8.65 2.64
N GLY A 35 27.46 8.87 3.88
CA GLY A 35 27.08 10.02 4.70
C GLY A 35 25.59 10.07 5.02
N VAL A 36 24.88 8.93 5.02
CA VAL A 36 23.43 8.88 5.30
C VAL A 36 23.13 8.16 6.60
N TYR A 37 22.12 8.63 7.33
CA TYR A 37 21.51 7.83 8.39
C TYR A 37 20.13 7.30 8.00
N CYS A 38 19.81 6.11 8.51
CA CYS A 38 18.66 5.31 8.16
C CYS A 38 17.94 4.77 9.40
N LEU A 39 16.74 4.24 9.20
CA LEU A 39 16.03 3.41 10.18
C LEU A 39 16.43 1.94 10.07
N ALA A 40 16.22 1.17 11.14
CA ALA A 40 16.52 -0.26 11.24
C ALA A 40 15.94 -1.10 10.07
N SER A 41 14.74 -0.76 9.60
CA SER A 41 14.05 -1.44 8.51
C SER A 41 14.50 -1.06 7.10
N CYS A 42 15.46 -0.14 6.96
CA CYS A 42 15.85 0.38 5.65
C CYS A 42 16.31 -0.74 4.71
N ALA A 43 15.91 -0.64 3.44
CA ALA A 43 16.38 -1.56 2.40
C ALA A 43 17.85 -1.33 1.98
N GLY A 44 18.53 -0.33 2.57
CA GLY A 44 19.98 -0.20 2.43
C GLY A 44 20.67 -1.42 3.04
N ARG A 45 21.73 -1.92 2.39
CA ARG A 45 22.53 -3.07 2.85
C ARG A 45 23.97 -2.62 3.11
N PRO A 46 24.21 -1.72 4.08
CA PRO A 46 25.56 -1.30 4.36
C PRO A 46 26.36 -2.45 4.97
N LEU A 47 27.66 -2.52 4.66
CA LEU A 47 28.56 -3.43 5.34
C LEU A 47 28.69 -3.01 6.81
N ARG A 48 28.69 -3.95 7.75
CA ARG A 48 28.76 -3.67 9.19
C ARG A 48 29.95 -2.77 9.57
N LYS A 49 31.09 -2.94 8.90
CA LYS A 49 32.31 -2.11 9.07
C LYS A 49 32.14 -0.63 8.71
N ASN A 50 31.08 -0.27 7.98
CA ASN A 50 30.75 1.10 7.57
C ASN A 50 29.61 1.70 8.39
N VAL A 51 29.10 0.98 9.39
CA VAL A 51 27.94 1.36 10.20
C VAL A 51 28.38 1.86 11.56
N GLU A 52 27.73 2.94 12.00
CA GLU A 52 27.65 3.36 13.40
C GLU A 52 26.17 3.61 13.77
N PHE A 53 25.89 3.53 15.06
CA PHE A 53 24.53 3.70 15.58
C PHE A 53 24.41 4.97 16.41
N HIS A 54 23.28 5.66 16.26
CA HIS A 54 22.93 6.84 17.04
C HIS A 54 21.59 6.64 17.73
N ASP A 55 21.44 7.17 18.94
CA ASP A 55 20.19 7.03 19.72
C ASP A 55 19.11 8.01 19.26
N SER A 56 19.48 9.01 18.45
CA SER A 56 18.54 9.99 17.91
C SER A 56 18.95 10.50 16.52
N GLN A 57 17.97 10.99 15.77
CA GLN A 57 18.19 11.70 14.50
C GLN A 57 19.11 12.91 14.69
N GLN A 58 18.97 13.60 15.82
CA GLN A 58 19.77 14.77 16.16
C GLN A 58 21.25 14.41 16.33
N SER A 59 21.55 13.32 17.04
CA SER A 59 22.92 12.81 17.19
C SER A 59 23.53 12.43 15.84
N ALA A 60 22.78 11.74 14.97
CA ALA A 60 23.26 11.39 13.64
C ALA A 60 23.52 12.64 12.77
N ARG A 61 22.67 13.67 12.86
CA ARG A 61 22.87 14.94 12.14
C ARG A 61 24.09 15.72 12.66
N ALA A 62 24.27 15.78 13.98
CA ALA A 62 25.42 16.42 14.59
C ALA A 62 26.74 15.75 14.16
N ALA A 63 26.72 14.45 13.90
CA ALA A 63 27.84 13.70 13.34
C ALA A 63 28.02 13.84 11.80
N GLY A 64 27.23 14.70 11.14
CA GLY A 64 27.37 15.03 9.72
C GLY A 64 26.59 14.15 8.76
N PHE A 65 25.74 13.25 9.24
CA PHE A 65 24.93 12.39 8.37
C PHE A 65 23.64 13.09 7.93
N ARG A 66 23.31 12.98 6.65
CA ARG A 66 22.00 13.43 6.11
C ARG A 66 20.95 12.32 6.22
N PRO A 67 19.65 12.66 6.31
CA PRO A 67 18.60 11.65 6.29
C PRO A 67 18.56 10.88 4.97
N CYS A 68 18.35 9.57 5.07
CA CYS A 68 18.17 8.71 3.91
C CYS A 68 16.89 9.05 3.14
N LEU A 69 17.02 9.32 1.84
CA LEU A 69 15.88 9.64 0.96
C LEU A 69 14.96 8.43 0.70
N ARG A 70 15.44 7.20 0.99
CA ARG A 70 14.68 5.96 0.79
C ARG A 70 13.78 5.64 1.97
N CYS A 71 14.33 5.56 3.19
CA CYS A 71 13.52 5.27 4.39
C CYS A 71 12.97 6.52 5.08
N LYS A 72 13.42 7.72 4.64
CA LYS A 72 12.99 9.04 5.10
C LYS A 72 12.86 9.11 6.62
N PRO A 73 13.96 8.92 7.36
CA PRO A 73 13.94 8.70 8.80
C PRO A 73 13.32 9.85 9.60
N ASP A 74 13.26 11.06 9.03
CA ASP A 74 12.76 12.26 9.69
C ASP A 74 11.28 12.56 9.43
N LEU A 75 10.67 11.88 8.46
CA LEU A 75 9.26 12.12 8.19
C LEU A 75 8.40 11.34 9.18
N PRO A 76 7.28 11.92 9.64
CA PRO A 76 6.31 11.18 10.43
C PRO A 76 5.85 9.94 9.65
N ARG A 77 5.78 8.82 10.36
CA ARG A 77 5.34 7.55 9.80
C ARG A 77 3.84 7.45 9.95
N GLU A 78 3.13 7.28 8.84
CA GLU A 78 1.73 6.87 8.94
C GLU A 78 1.67 5.48 9.60
N THR A 79 0.74 5.30 10.52
CA THR A 79 0.42 3.99 11.08
C THR A 79 -0.70 3.39 10.26
N LEU A 80 -0.48 2.18 9.76
CA LEU A 80 -1.49 1.39 9.06
C LEU A 80 -1.80 0.15 9.87
N ARG A 81 -3.07 0.05 10.27
CA ARG A 81 -3.61 -1.17 10.84
C ARG A 81 -4.03 -2.07 9.71
N TYR A 82 -3.78 -3.37 9.80
CA TYR A 82 -4.13 -4.30 8.73
C TYR A 82 -4.62 -5.64 9.25
N ALA A 83 -5.45 -6.30 8.45
CA ALA A 83 -5.90 -7.66 8.66
C ALA A 83 -6.33 -8.28 7.34
N THR A 84 -6.54 -9.59 7.35
CA THR A 84 -7.01 -10.35 6.18
C THR A 84 -8.37 -10.96 6.46
N THR A 85 -9.24 -10.99 5.45
CA THR A 85 -10.55 -11.65 5.49
C THR A 85 -10.74 -12.56 4.27
N PRO A 86 -11.37 -13.73 4.40
CA PRO A 86 -11.81 -14.51 3.26
C PRO A 86 -12.94 -13.80 2.49
N THR A 87 -13.01 -14.08 1.19
CA THR A 87 -14.02 -13.58 0.23
C THR A 87 -14.25 -14.64 -0.84
N SER A 88 -15.25 -14.43 -1.70
CA SER A 88 -15.47 -15.27 -2.89
C SER A 88 -14.33 -15.23 -3.93
N LEU A 89 -13.36 -14.32 -3.82
CA LEU A 89 -12.22 -14.18 -4.73
C LEU A 89 -10.88 -14.57 -4.07
N GLY A 90 -10.92 -15.34 -2.98
CA GLY A 90 -9.76 -15.66 -2.15
C GLY A 90 -9.67 -14.73 -0.94
N LEU A 91 -8.47 -14.40 -0.50
CA LEU A 91 -8.24 -13.50 0.63
C LEU A 91 -8.20 -12.04 0.17
N ALA A 92 -8.79 -11.16 0.97
CA ALA A 92 -8.59 -9.73 0.91
C ALA A 92 -7.74 -9.28 2.09
N LEU A 93 -6.62 -8.60 1.83
CA LEU A 93 -5.92 -7.81 2.84
C LEU A 93 -6.48 -6.39 2.82
N VAL A 94 -6.91 -5.93 4.00
CA VAL A 94 -7.38 -4.57 4.25
C VAL A 94 -6.34 -3.87 5.11
N ALA A 95 -5.90 -2.68 4.68
CA ALA A 95 -5.09 -1.79 5.51
C ALA A 95 -5.75 -0.41 5.61
N ARG A 96 -5.76 0.13 6.83
CA ARG A 96 -6.44 1.37 7.20
C ARG A 96 -5.48 2.36 7.87
N SER A 97 -5.54 3.60 7.41
CA SER A 97 -4.94 4.75 8.11
C SER A 97 -5.98 5.40 9.04
N GLU A 98 -5.57 6.44 9.77
CA GLU A 98 -6.52 7.25 10.55
C GLU A 98 -7.62 7.89 9.68
N ALA A 99 -7.33 8.18 8.42
CA ALA A 99 -8.26 8.83 7.49
C ALA A 99 -9.23 7.86 6.80
N GLY A 100 -8.95 6.55 6.77
CA GLY A 100 -9.81 5.56 6.14
C GLY A 100 -9.06 4.40 5.47
N LEU A 101 -9.77 3.66 4.59
CA LEU A 101 -9.20 2.53 3.86
C LEU A 101 -8.07 3.00 2.95
N ARG A 102 -6.85 2.53 3.25
CA ARG A 102 -5.61 2.94 2.57
C ARG A 102 -5.21 1.96 1.47
N LEU A 103 -5.51 0.68 1.67
CA LEU A 103 -5.22 -0.41 0.75
C LEU A 103 -6.26 -1.53 0.91
N VAL A 104 -6.78 -2.03 -0.21
CA VAL A 104 -7.51 -3.30 -0.31
C VAL A 104 -6.94 -4.09 -1.49
N ILE A 105 -6.52 -5.31 -1.23
CA ILE A 105 -5.67 -6.08 -2.13
C ILE A 105 -6.07 -7.56 -2.04
N LEU A 106 -6.17 -8.25 -3.18
CA LEU A 106 -6.63 -9.64 -3.27
C LEU A 106 -5.46 -10.62 -3.50
N GLY A 107 -5.60 -11.86 -3.02
CA GLY A 107 -4.67 -12.94 -3.30
C GLY A 107 -5.03 -14.21 -2.52
N ASP A 108 -4.19 -15.24 -2.64
CA ASP A 108 -4.47 -16.57 -2.09
C ASP A 108 -3.51 -16.98 -0.95
N ASP A 109 -2.37 -16.29 -0.81
CA ASP A 109 -1.39 -16.49 0.25
C ASP A 109 -1.37 -15.26 1.20
N PRO A 110 -1.77 -15.41 2.48
CA PRO A 110 -1.69 -14.33 3.47
C PRO A 110 -0.29 -13.71 3.56
N ALA A 111 0.77 -14.54 3.52
CA ALA A 111 2.14 -14.05 3.67
C ALA A 111 2.57 -13.22 2.45
N ALA A 112 2.13 -13.58 1.23
CA ALA A 112 2.36 -12.78 0.04
C ALA A 112 1.65 -11.42 0.09
N LEU A 113 0.44 -11.37 0.63
CA LEU A 113 -0.31 -10.12 0.81
C LEU A 113 0.40 -9.18 1.78
N VAL A 114 0.85 -9.70 2.93
CA VAL A 114 1.62 -8.91 3.92
C VAL A 114 2.94 -8.42 3.30
N ARG A 115 3.67 -9.26 2.57
CA ARG A 115 4.90 -8.83 1.86
C ARG A 115 4.63 -7.72 0.83
N ASP A 116 3.49 -7.74 0.14
CA ASP A 116 3.10 -6.67 -0.77
C ASP A 116 2.77 -5.37 -0.03
N LEU A 117 2.02 -5.44 1.08
CA LEU A 117 1.77 -4.30 1.98
C LEU A 117 3.10 -3.68 2.43
N GLU A 118 4.03 -4.47 2.98
CA GLU A 118 5.34 -4.01 3.44
C GLU A 118 6.16 -3.36 2.34
N ARG A 119 6.11 -3.91 1.12
CA ARG A 119 6.84 -3.38 -0.04
C ARG A 119 6.29 -2.04 -0.50
N ARG A 120 4.97 -1.86 -0.45
CA ARG A 120 4.29 -0.60 -0.82
C ARG A 120 4.49 0.48 0.24
N PHE A 121 4.43 0.09 1.52
CA PHE A 121 4.43 1.00 2.67
C PHE A 121 5.70 0.83 3.51
N ARG A 122 6.87 1.00 2.87
CA ARG A 122 8.19 0.81 3.50
C ARG A 122 8.45 1.75 4.67
N SER A 123 7.85 2.94 4.65
CA SER A 123 7.99 3.96 5.69
C SER A 123 6.85 3.99 6.69
N ALA A 124 5.77 3.22 6.48
CA ALA A 124 4.66 3.17 7.42
C ALA A 124 4.98 2.22 8.57
N ARG A 125 4.45 2.50 9.76
CA ARG A 125 4.33 1.53 10.84
C ARG A 125 3.15 0.62 10.52
N LEU A 126 3.38 -0.68 10.42
CA LEU A 126 2.34 -1.66 10.10
C LEU A 126 1.98 -2.42 11.37
N THR A 127 0.70 -2.51 11.69
CA THR A 127 0.22 -3.18 12.91
C THR A 127 -0.92 -4.13 12.55
N PRO A 128 -0.76 -5.45 12.78
CA PRO A 128 -1.89 -6.38 12.68
C PRO A 128 -2.97 -5.99 13.70
N ASP A 129 -4.22 -5.85 13.25
CA ASP A 129 -5.35 -5.51 14.12
C ASP A 129 -6.66 -6.15 13.60
N PRO A 130 -6.80 -7.48 13.65
CA PRO A 130 -8.00 -8.16 13.17
C PRO A 130 -9.25 -7.75 13.93
N ASP A 131 -9.15 -7.58 15.26
CA ASP A 131 -10.29 -7.25 16.11
C ASP A 131 -10.72 -5.79 15.92
N GLY A 132 -9.78 -4.85 15.89
CA GLY A 132 -10.07 -3.44 15.68
C GLY A 132 -10.51 -3.08 14.26
N LEU A 133 -10.36 -3.99 13.29
CA LEU A 133 -10.80 -3.83 11.90
C LEU A 133 -12.04 -4.65 11.54
N GLY A 134 -12.73 -5.30 12.50
CA GLY A 134 -13.83 -6.21 12.21
C GLY A 134 -14.93 -5.63 11.30
N ALA A 135 -15.34 -4.38 11.53
CA ALA A 135 -16.34 -3.70 10.69
C ALA A 135 -15.82 -3.44 9.25
N ASP A 136 -14.56 -3.03 9.13
CA ASP A 136 -13.93 -2.80 7.83
C ASP A 136 -13.78 -4.10 7.03
N LEU A 137 -13.35 -5.18 7.68
CA LEU A 137 -13.20 -6.49 7.07
C LEU A 137 -14.55 -7.00 6.55
N LYS A 138 -15.60 -6.90 7.36
CA LYS A 138 -16.95 -7.30 6.97
C LYS A 138 -17.44 -6.50 5.76
N ALA A 139 -17.40 -5.17 5.83
CA ALA A 139 -17.89 -4.32 4.75
C ALA A 139 -17.08 -4.49 3.45
N VAL A 140 -15.76 -4.70 3.55
CA VAL A 140 -14.93 -4.98 2.38
C VAL A 140 -15.25 -6.35 1.77
N ALA A 141 -15.44 -7.39 2.60
CA ALA A 141 -15.85 -8.71 2.11
C ALA A 141 -17.21 -8.65 1.42
N GLU A 142 -18.20 -7.99 2.04
CA GLU A 142 -19.52 -7.76 1.45
C GLU A 142 -19.43 -6.99 0.12
N GLN A 143 -18.60 -5.94 0.04
CA GLN A 143 -18.39 -5.20 -1.20
C GLN A 143 -17.73 -6.05 -2.29
N ILE A 144 -16.82 -6.96 -1.93
CA ILE A 144 -16.17 -7.86 -2.90
C ILE A 144 -17.18 -8.89 -3.41
N ASP A 145 -18.00 -9.43 -2.51
CA ASP A 145 -19.00 -10.44 -2.82
C ASP A 145 -20.24 -9.85 -3.49
N HIS A 146 -20.51 -8.56 -3.30
CA HIS A 146 -21.60 -7.80 -3.92
C HIS A 146 -21.12 -6.44 -4.47
N PRO A 147 -20.35 -6.42 -5.58
CA PRO A 147 -19.66 -5.24 -6.09
C PRO A 147 -20.56 -4.10 -6.58
N GLY A 148 -21.88 -4.30 -6.63
CA GLY A 148 -22.88 -3.27 -6.91
C GLY A 148 -23.41 -2.51 -5.69
N VAL A 149 -23.12 -2.98 -4.48
CA VAL A 149 -23.49 -2.28 -3.24
C VAL A 149 -22.58 -1.05 -3.08
N GLN A 150 -23.08 -0.01 -2.43
CA GLN A 150 -22.25 1.15 -2.08
C GLN A 150 -21.51 0.86 -0.78
N LEU A 151 -20.18 1.00 -0.80
CA LEU A 151 -19.38 0.95 0.41
C LEU A 151 -19.47 2.29 1.16
N ASP A 152 -20.02 2.27 2.37
CA ASP A 152 -20.07 3.42 3.28
C ASP A 152 -18.90 3.40 4.26
N LEU A 153 -17.68 3.53 3.73
CA LEU A 153 -16.46 3.67 4.52
C LEU A 153 -15.59 4.81 3.97
N PRO A 154 -14.91 5.58 4.83
CA PRO A 154 -13.99 6.61 4.39
C PRO A 154 -12.80 5.98 3.64
N LEU A 155 -12.42 6.58 2.52
CA LEU A 155 -11.34 6.10 1.64
C LEU A 155 -10.15 7.05 1.70
N ASP A 156 -8.95 6.51 1.91
CA ASP A 156 -7.67 7.23 1.90
C ASP A 156 -6.82 6.80 0.69
N ALA A 157 -7.40 6.87 -0.51
CA ALA A 157 -6.69 6.57 -1.74
C ALA A 157 -5.75 7.72 -2.14
N ARG A 158 -4.45 7.56 -1.88
CA ARG A 158 -3.42 8.55 -2.23
C ARG A 158 -2.72 8.20 -3.54
N GLY A 159 -2.58 9.18 -4.41
CA GLY A 159 -1.94 9.08 -5.72
C GLY A 159 -1.70 10.46 -6.34
N THR A 160 -1.20 10.48 -7.57
CA THR A 160 -1.10 11.72 -8.38
C THR A 160 -2.50 12.27 -8.70
N ASP A 161 -2.61 13.53 -9.10
CA ASP A 161 -3.90 14.12 -9.46
C ASP A 161 -4.58 13.38 -10.61
N LEU A 162 -3.79 12.91 -11.59
CA LEU A 162 -4.30 12.05 -12.66
C LEU A 162 -4.84 10.73 -12.11
N GLN A 163 -4.13 10.08 -11.20
CA GLN A 163 -4.58 8.82 -10.58
C GLN A 163 -5.89 9.03 -9.81
N LYS A 164 -5.96 10.07 -8.98
CA LYS A 164 -7.17 10.42 -8.22
C LYS A 164 -8.36 10.69 -9.14
N ALA A 165 -8.15 11.45 -10.22
CA ALA A 165 -9.19 11.75 -11.21
C ALA A 165 -9.67 10.46 -11.90
N VAL A 166 -8.76 9.57 -12.29
CA VAL A 166 -9.12 8.26 -12.86
C VAL A 166 -9.93 7.45 -11.86
N TRP A 167 -9.46 7.27 -10.62
CA TRP A 167 -10.18 6.46 -9.61
C TRP A 167 -11.55 7.03 -9.26
N ALA A 168 -11.73 8.35 -9.28
CA ALA A 168 -13.06 8.98 -9.18
C ALA A 168 -13.95 8.60 -10.38
N ALA A 169 -13.45 8.71 -11.61
CA ALA A 169 -14.19 8.31 -12.80
C ALA A 169 -14.53 6.80 -12.80
N LEU A 170 -13.64 5.94 -12.30
CA LEU A 170 -13.92 4.51 -12.17
C LEU A 170 -15.10 4.23 -11.23
N ARG A 171 -15.15 4.90 -10.07
CA ARG A 171 -16.25 4.75 -9.12
C ARG A 171 -17.60 5.24 -9.66
N ALA A 172 -17.59 6.12 -10.66
CA ALA A 172 -18.79 6.58 -11.33
C ALA A 172 -19.32 5.60 -12.40
N ILE A 173 -18.58 4.54 -12.74
CA ILE A 173 -19.05 3.50 -13.67
C ILE A 173 -20.06 2.61 -12.94
N PRO A 174 -21.34 2.54 -13.37
CA PRO A 174 -22.35 1.72 -12.72
C PRO A 174 -21.99 0.22 -12.76
N ALA A 175 -22.41 -0.52 -11.72
CA ALA A 175 -22.31 -1.97 -11.73
C ALA A 175 -23.09 -2.56 -12.92
N GLY A 176 -22.56 -3.63 -13.50
CA GLY A 176 -23.14 -4.29 -14.67
C GLY A 176 -22.83 -3.59 -16.00
N THR A 177 -22.10 -2.46 -15.95
CA THR A 177 -21.65 -1.75 -17.14
C THR A 177 -20.13 -1.74 -17.24
N THR A 178 -19.62 -1.54 -18.46
CA THR A 178 -18.18 -1.43 -18.71
C THR A 178 -17.83 -0.17 -19.46
N ALA A 179 -16.58 0.27 -19.33
CA ALA A 179 -16.02 1.38 -20.09
C ALA A 179 -14.66 0.99 -20.68
N SER A 180 -14.31 1.57 -21.81
CA SER A 180 -12.96 1.49 -22.36
C SER A 180 -12.03 2.50 -21.71
N TYR A 181 -10.72 2.23 -21.78
CA TYR A 181 -9.70 3.20 -21.34
C TYR A 181 -9.85 4.57 -22.02
N ALA A 182 -10.28 4.61 -23.28
CA ALA A 182 -10.50 5.85 -24.02
C ALA A 182 -11.74 6.62 -23.52
N GLN A 183 -12.82 5.91 -23.16
CA GLN A 183 -14.00 6.53 -22.56
C GLN A 183 -13.67 7.14 -21.19
N VAL A 184 -12.92 6.44 -20.35
CA VAL A 184 -12.46 6.99 -19.06
C VAL A 184 -11.55 8.21 -19.28
N ALA A 185 -10.64 8.16 -20.26
CA ALA A 185 -9.77 9.28 -20.61
C ALA A 185 -10.56 10.52 -21.06
N LYS A 186 -11.62 10.33 -21.85
CA LYS A 186 -12.55 11.38 -22.24
C LYS A 186 -13.31 11.95 -21.02
N ALA A 187 -13.81 11.08 -20.14
CA ALA A 187 -14.57 11.48 -18.95
C ALA A 187 -13.76 12.37 -17.99
N ILE A 188 -12.45 12.18 -17.89
CA ILE A 188 -11.55 13.02 -17.06
C ILE A 188 -10.98 14.24 -17.81
N GLY A 189 -11.49 14.57 -19.01
CA GLY A 189 -11.02 15.72 -19.80
C GLY A 189 -9.61 15.55 -20.39
N ARG A 190 -9.16 14.31 -20.60
CA ARG A 190 -7.84 13.96 -21.14
C ARG A 190 -7.95 12.91 -22.26
N PRO A 191 -8.63 13.21 -23.40
CA PRO A 191 -9.04 12.20 -24.38
C PRO A 191 -7.90 11.37 -24.99
N THR A 192 -6.69 11.91 -25.06
CA THR A 192 -5.50 11.21 -25.60
C THR A 192 -4.75 10.36 -24.57
N ALA A 193 -5.20 10.35 -23.30
CA ALA A 193 -4.46 9.77 -22.18
C ALA A 193 -4.81 8.30 -21.86
N ALA A 194 -5.35 7.52 -22.81
CA ALA A 194 -5.80 6.15 -22.57
C ALA A 194 -4.72 5.23 -21.95
N ARG A 195 -3.45 5.36 -22.38
CA ARG A 195 -2.33 4.62 -21.79
C ARG A 195 -2.07 5.02 -20.33
N ALA A 196 -2.16 6.31 -20.02
CA ALA A 196 -1.96 6.80 -18.65
C ALA A 196 -3.12 6.39 -17.73
N VAL A 197 -4.34 6.34 -18.26
CA VAL A 197 -5.49 5.75 -17.56
C VAL A 197 -5.24 4.27 -17.25
N ALA A 198 -4.76 3.48 -18.21
CA ALA A 198 -4.44 2.07 -17.97
C ALA A 198 -3.40 1.89 -16.84
N GLN A 199 -2.38 2.74 -16.79
CA GLN A 199 -1.40 2.74 -15.68
C GLN A 199 -2.04 3.14 -14.35
N ALA A 200 -2.94 4.13 -14.34
CA ALA A 200 -3.67 4.54 -13.14
C ALA A 200 -4.63 3.43 -12.64
N CYS A 201 -5.28 2.67 -13.53
CA CYS A 201 -6.05 1.48 -13.19
C CYS A 201 -5.17 0.41 -12.52
N GLY A 202 -3.97 0.17 -13.05
CA GLY A 202 -2.99 -0.75 -12.44
C GLY A 202 -2.45 -0.26 -11.08
N ALA A 203 -2.39 1.05 -10.89
CA ALA A 203 -1.98 1.68 -9.63
C ALA A 203 -3.08 1.71 -8.56
N ASN A 204 -4.31 1.27 -8.87
CA ASN A 204 -5.44 1.26 -7.95
C ASN A 204 -5.06 0.58 -6.61
N PRO A 205 -5.17 1.29 -5.47
CA PRO A 205 -4.91 0.74 -4.15
C PRO A 205 -6.11 0.01 -3.52
N LEU A 206 -7.33 0.19 -4.05
CA LEU A 206 -8.57 -0.31 -3.45
C LEU A 206 -9.28 -1.27 -4.42
N ALA A 207 -8.88 -2.54 -4.38
CA ALA A 207 -9.49 -3.60 -5.20
C ALA A 207 -11.01 -3.62 -5.04
N VAL A 208 -11.73 -3.76 -6.17
CA VAL A 208 -13.21 -3.80 -6.27
C VAL A 208 -13.92 -2.51 -5.85
N ILE A 209 -13.58 -1.91 -4.71
CA ILE A 209 -14.12 -0.64 -4.20
C ILE A 209 -13.88 0.50 -5.20
N THR A 210 -12.67 0.57 -5.77
CA THR A 210 -12.43 1.33 -7.00
C THR A 210 -12.51 0.33 -8.15
N PRO A 211 -13.60 0.30 -8.94
CA PRO A 211 -13.97 -0.84 -9.77
C PRO A 211 -13.19 -0.85 -11.10
N CYS A 212 -11.86 -1.01 -11.04
CA CYS A 212 -11.03 -1.05 -12.24
C CYS A 212 -11.25 -2.31 -13.10
N HIS A 213 -11.95 -3.33 -12.57
CA HIS A 213 -12.40 -4.49 -13.35
C HIS A 213 -13.46 -4.12 -14.40
N ARG A 214 -14.23 -3.04 -14.20
CA ARG A 214 -15.21 -2.52 -15.18
C ARG A 214 -14.56 -1.86 -16.40
N VAL A 215 -13.23 -1.63 -16.37
CA VAL A 215 -12.52 -1.07 -17.52
C VAL A 215 -11.97 -2.18 -18.41
N VAL A 216 -12.41 -2.23 -19.66
CA VAL A 216 -12.04 -3.26 -20.63
C VAL A 216 -11.33 -2.65 -21.84
N ARG A 217 -10.73 -3.50 -22.67
CA ARG A 217 -10.22 -3.06 -23.97
C ARG A 217 -11.38 -2.70 -24.90
N ALA A 218 -11.11 -1.90 -25.94
CA ALA A 218 -12.14 -1.51 -26.91
C ALA A 218 -12.72 -2.70 -27.69
N ASP A 219 -11.96 -3.79 -27.82
CA ASP A 219 -12.39 -5.06 -28.42
C ASP A 219 -13.20 -5.96 -27.46
N GLY A 220 -13.51 -5.47 -26.23
CA GLY A 220 -14.18 -6.25 -25.20
C GLY A 220 -13.28 -7.26 -24.48
N GLY A 221 -12.02 -7.41 -24.92
CA GLY A 221 -11.08 -8.36 -24.36
C GLY A 221 -10.68 -8.04 -22.90
N LEU A 222 -10.62 -9.09 -22.08
CA LEU A 222 -10.10 -9.01 -20.73
C LEU A 222 -8.57 -9.15 -20.77
N SER A 223 -7.88 -8.03 -20.66
CA SER A 223 -6.43 -8.01 -20.43
C SER A 223 -6.12 -7.09 -19.26
N GLY A 224 -5.06 -7.43 -18.53
CA GLY A 224 -4.53 -6.56 -17.47
C GLY A 224 -5.51 -6.42 -16.32
N TYR A 225 -5.31 -7.23 -15.28
CA TYR A 225 -5.89 -6.99 -13.97
C TYR A 225 -4.83 -7.29 -12.93
N ARG A 226 -4.63 -6.35 -12.00
CA ARG A 226 -3.58 -6.44 -11.00
C ARG A 226 -3.64 -7.74 -10.19
N TRP A 227 -4.86 -8.25 -9.98
CA TRP A 227 -5.13 -9.43 -9.16
C TRP A 227 -5.52 -10.67 -9.98
N GLY A 228 -5.24 -10.68 -11.30
CA GLY A 228 -5.46 -11.83 -12.18
C GLY A 228 -6.74 -11.75 -13.03
N VAL A 229 -6.64 -12.15 -14.29
CA VAL A 229 -7.74 -12.03 -15.26
C VAL A 229 -8.98 -12.86 -14.87
N GLU A 230 -8.79 -13.98 -14.18
CA GLU A 230 -9.86 -14.84 -13.65
C GLU A 230 -10.76 -14.08 -12.66
N ARG A 231 -10.16 -13.36 -11.69
CA ARG A 231 -10.91 -12.52 -10.74
C ARG A 231 -11.69 -11.41 -11.45
N LYS A 232 -11.11 -10.81 -12.51
CA LYS A 232 -11.78 -9.79 -13.31
C LYS A 232 -13.01 -10.36 -14.02
N ALA A 233 -12.88 -11.54 -14.63
CA ALA A 233 -13.99 -12.23 -15.27
C ALA A 233 -15.10 -12.59 -14.28
N ALA A 234 -14.74 -13.12 -13.11
CA ALA A 234 -15.69 -13.47 -12.05
C ALA A 234 -16.48 -12.25 -11.55
N LEU A 235 -15.83 -11.10 -11.36
CA LEU A 235 -16.49 -9.86 -10.96
C LEU A 235 -17.47 -9.35 -12.02
N LEU A 236 -17.07 -9.34 -13.28
CA LEU A 236 -17.95 -8.90 -14.38
C LEU A 236 -19.15 -9.83 -14.55
N ALA A 237 -18.95 -11.15 -14.45
CA ALA A 237 -20.03 -12.12 -14.50
C ALA A 237 -21.03 -11.92 -13.35
N ARG A 238 -20.52 -11.64 -12.14
CA ARG A 238 -21.35 -11.40 -10.97
C ARG A 238 -22.19 -10.13 -11.08
N GLU A 239 -21.65 -9.09 -11.69
CA GLU A 239 -22.38 -7.83 -11.90
C GLU A 239 -23.41 -7.90 -13.04
N ALA A 240 -23.33 -8.92 -13.90
CA ALA A 240 -24.25 -9.16 -15.00
C ALA A 240 -25.43 -10.08 -14.65
N ALA A 241 -25.38 -10.73 -13.48
CA ALA A 241 -26.42 -11.62 -12.95
C ALA A 241 -27.41 -10.85 -12.07
#